data_AF-A0A957CN03-F1
#
_entry.id   AF-A0A957CN03-F1
#
_cell.length_a   1.000
_cell.length_b   1.000
_cell.length_c   1.000
_cell.angle_alpha   90.00
_cell.angle_beta   90.00
_cell.angle_gamma   90.00
#
_symmetry.space_group_name_H-M   'P 1'
#
loop_
_entity.id
_entity.type
_entity.pdbx_description
1 polymer ?
#
loop_
_entity_poly.entity_id
_entity_poly.type
_entity_poly.pdbx_seq_one_letter_code
_entity_poly.pdbx_strand_id
1 'polypeptide(L)'
;MIQKKQTVLFGFLFIILLTTACTGAVGPAGPVGPAGAPGPIGPVGPAGEDATASQAYVGSETCGQCHEDIYARFQLSGHPYKLTKIEAGQPPVFPYDEITGGIPSPPEGYTWDDVTYVIGGYGWKARFIDDRGFIITGDADSLTQYNFANEFVEKPAEWVPYHAGEELPYDCGACHSTGYRPEGHQDDLEGIVGTWAFPGVQCEACHGPGSRHADDPYGVLMRVDRSSQLCGDCHVRGNPAEIDAADGFEQHHEQYEDLYNSKHFAISCVTCHDPHAGTRFADDEVNPNKGIVQVCESCHFQNVWRNVRNHLGMDCIDCHMAPMALSAQGNLDLFRADVRSHQFAINTEPDAPQFNEDGTVVMPYLTLQYACGQCHNGAKASELETAVLAAAADGYHDKPTPTPEPTPILEVEATPTPETQSP
;
A
#
# COMPACT_ATOMS: atom_id res chain seq x y z
N MET A 1 -31.31 26.85 -32.01
CA MET A 1 -31.78 28.01 -32.80
C MET A 1 -33.15 28.43 -32.28
N ILE A 2 -33.53 29.64 -31.89
CA ILE A 2 -33.00 31.01 -31.85
C ILE A 2 -33.91 31.66 -30.77
N GLN A 3 -33.40 32.11 -29.62
CA GLN A 3 -32.91 33.46 -29.35
C GLN A 3 -34.00 34.57 -29.22
N LYS A 4 -33.82 35.39 -28.15
CA LYS A 4 -34.16 36.83 -27.99
C LYS A 4 -35.60 37.18 -27.60
N LYS A 5 -35.90 38.23 -26.82
CA LYS A 5 -35.18 39.30 -26.07
C LYS A 5 -36.27 40.06 -25.28
N GLN A 6 -36.06 40.38 -24.00
CA GLN A 6 -35.83 41.74 -23.45
C GLN A 6 -36.65 42.92 -23.99
N THR A 7 -37.43 43.56 -23.11
CA THR A 7 -37.71 45.02 -23.02
C THR A 7 -38.38 45.27 -21.66
N VAL A 8 -37.78 45.87 -20.62
CA VAL A 8 -37.49 47.30 -20.35
C VAL A 8 -38.60 48.26 -20.81
N LEU A 9 -39.23 48.98 -19.86
CA LEU A 9 -39.28 50.45 -19.75
C LEU A 9 -40.61 50.99 -19.16
N PHE A 10 -40.49 51.72 -18.05
CA PHE A 10 -41.19 52.94 -17.61
C PHE A 10 -42.72 53.07 -17.76
N GLY A 11 -43.35 53.35 -16.61
CA GLY A 11 -44.62 54.09 -16.51
C GLY A 11 -44.54 55.11 -15.38
N PHE A 12 -44.17 56.34 -15.70
CA PHE A 12 -44.26 57.53 -14.84
C PHE A 12 -45.73 57.97 -14.73
N LEU A 13 -46.22 58.30 -13.53
CA LEU A 13 -47.32 59.24 -13.37
C LEU A 13 -47.02 60.30 -12.31
N PHE A 14 -47.15 61.53 -12.79
CA PHE A 14 -47.02 62.88 -12.25
C PHE A 14 -47.45 63.20 -10.80
N ILE A 15 -46.62 64.04 -10.14
CA ILE A 15 -46.85 65.39 -9.52
C ILE A 15 -48.09 65.50 -8.57
N ILE A 16 -48.02 66.02 -7.33
CA ILE A 16 -47.83 67.43 -6.93
C ILE A 16 -47.53 67.48 -5.40
N LEU A 17 -46.50 68.22 -4.94
CA LEU A 17 -46.60 69.44 -4.10
C LEU A 17 -45.24 69.81 -3.46
N LEU A 18 -44.75 71.00 -3.82
CA LEU A 18 -43.63 71.69 -3.19
C LEU A 18 -43.99 72.13 -1.77
N THR A 19 -43.15 71.79 -0.79
CA THR A 19 -42.95 72.59 0.42
C THR A 19 -41.46 72.75 0.70
N THR A 20 -40.97 73.96 0.46
CA THR A 20 -39.66 74.45 0.86
C THR A 20 -39.64 74.65 2.37
N ALA A 21 -38.87 73.82 3.08
CA ALA A 21 -38.59 74.01 4.51
C ALA A 21 -37.08 73.94 4.77
N CYS A 22 -36.56 75.08 5.21
CA CYS A 22 -35.28 75.39 5.84
C CYS A 22 -34.30 74.23 6.12
N THR A 23 -33.17 74.23 5.41
CA THR A 23 -31.97 73.48 5.79
C THR A 23 -31.26 74.16 6.97
N GLY A 24 -31.56 73.70 8.18
CA GLY A 24 -30.70 73.89 9.35
C GLY A 24 -29.53 72.91 9.31
N ALA A 25 -28.32 73.38 9.59
CA ALA A 25 -27.13 72.51 9.66
C ALA A 25 -27.31 71.43 10.76
N VAL A 26 -27.03 70.18 10.41
CA VAL A 26 -27.03 69.05 11.36
C VAL A 26 -25.91 69.28 12.37
N GLY A 27 -26.26 69.33 13.66
CA GLY A 27 -25.28 69.45 14.75
C GLY A 27 -24.33 68.24 14.78
N PRO A 28 -23.13 68.38 15.35
CA PRO A 28 -22.17 67.28 15.44
C PRO A 28 -22.79 66.08 16.17
N ALA A 29 -22.46 64.87 15.69
CA ALA A 29 -22.89 63.63 16.33
C ALA A 29 -22.46 63.63 17.80
N GLY A 30 -23.39 63.33 18.71
CA GLY A 30 -23.09 63.17 20.12
C GLY A 30 -22.07 62.05 20.36
N PRO A 31 -21.33 62.08 21.48
CA PRO A 31 -20.35 61.04 21.78
C PRO A 31 -21.02 59.67 21.85
N VAL A 32 -20.33 58.65 21.32
CA VAL A 32 -20.77 57.24 21.39
C VAL A 32 -20.96 56.87 22.87
N GLY A 33 -22.15 56.37 23.20
CA GLY A 33 -22.46 55.91 24.56
C GLY A 33 -21.54 54.77 24.98
N PRO A 34 -21.34 54.55 26.29
CA PRO A 34 -20.50 53.46 26.78
C PRO A 34 -21.04 52.10 26.28
N ALA A 35 -20.12 51.18 25.98
CA ALA A 35 -20.48 49.82 25.59
C ALA A 35 -21.37 49.17 26.67
N GLY A 36 -22.45 48.52 26.24
CA GLY A 36 -23.33 47.78 27.14
C GLY A 36 -22.57 46.69 27.89
N ALA A 37 -23.04 46.33 29.09
CA ALA A 37 -22.44 45.25 29.86
C ALA A 37 -22.40 43.95 29.02
N PRO A 38 -21.32 43.15 29.12
CA PRO A 38 -21.26 41.84 28.48
C PRO A 38 -22.52 41.03 28.84
N GLY A 39 -23.10 40.36 27.85
CA GLY A 39 -24.21 39.42 28.08
C GLY A 39 -23.79 38.33 29.07
N PRO A 40 -24.75 37.70 29.77
CA PRO A 40 -24.45 36.60 30.67
C PRO A 40 -23.72 35.48 29.92
N ILE A 41 -22.70 34.90 30.55
CA ILE A 41 -22.02 33.71 30.06
C ILE A 41 -23.08 32.61 29.88
N GLY A 42 -23.13 32.00 28.70
CA GLY A 42 -24.04 30.88 28.42
C GLY A 42 -23.81 29.73 29.42
N PRO A 43 -24.78 28.81 29.58
CA PRO A 43 -24.60 27.68 30.48
C PRO A 43 -23.34 26.91 30.12
N VAL A 44 -22.48 26.65 31.11
CA VAL A 44 -21.36 25.72 30.96
C VAL A 44 -21.97 24.37 30.57
N GLY A 45 -21.51 23.79 29.47
CA GLY A 45 -21.91 22.45 29.06
C GLY A 45 -21.66 21.43 30.17
N PRO A 46 -22.30 20.26 30.14
CA PRO A 46 -21.98 19.20 31.09
C PRO A 46 -20.47 18.95 31.09
N ALA A 47 -19.90 18.65 32.26
CA ALA A 47 -18.51 18.23 32.35
C ALA A 47 -18.34 17.00 31.44
N GLY A 48 -17.36 17.04 30.53
CA GLY A 48 -17.01 15.88 29.71
C GLY A 48 -16.70 14.68 30.59
N GLU A 49 -17.04 13.48 30.12
CA GLU A 49 -16.77 12.26 30.86
C GLU A 49 -15.29 12.13 31.20
N ASP A 50 -15.01 11.52 32.36
CA ASP A 50 -13.70 11.42 32.99
C ASP A 50 -12.62 11.02 31.98
N ALA A 51 -11.63 11.89 31.72
CA ALA A 51 -10.52 11.63 30.80
C ALA A 51 -9.75 10.33 31.13
N THR A 52 -9.93 9.75 32.33
CA THR A 52 -9.28 8.51 32.80
C THR A 52 -10.07 7.23 32.53
N ALA A 53 -11.32 7.27 32.07
CA ALA A 53 -12.03 6.06 31.65
C ALA A 53 -11.32 5.39 30.43
N SER A 54 -11.14 4.08 30.50
CA SER A 54 -10.52 3.31 29.41
C SER A 54 -11.35 3.40 28.13
N GLN A 55 -10.72 3.62 26.98
CA GLN A 55 -11.39 3.49 25.69
C GLN A 55 -11.62 2.02 25.36
N ALA A 56 -12.75 1.71 24.72
CA ALA A 56 -13.06 0.39 24.21
C ALA A 56 -12.81 0.32 22.71
N TYR A 57 -12.53 -0.90 22.22
CA TYR A 57 -12.51 -1.20 20.81
C TYR A 57 -13.95 -1.31 20.30
N VAL A 58 -14.27 -0.68 19.17
CA VAL A 58 -15.62 -0.60 18.60
C VAL A 58 -15.76 -1.24 17.21
N GLY A 59 -14.66 -1.67 16.60
CA GLY A 59 -14.65 -2.38 15.32
C GLY A 59 -14.71 -1.45 14.11
N SER A 60 -14.18 -1.94 12.98
CA SER A 60 -14.07 -1.16 11.74
C SER A 60 -15.44 -0.76 11.17
N GLU A 61 -16.48 -1.56 11.37
CA GLU A 61 -17.84 -1.29 10.93
C GLU A 61 -18.39 -0.01 11.57
N THR A 62 -18.07 0.24 12.85
CA THR A 62 -18.44 1.48 13.53
C THR A 62 -17.77 2.68 12.87
N CYS A 63 -16.48 2.56 12.53
CA CYS A 63 -15.75 3.60 11.81
C CYS A 63 -16.36 3.86 10.41
N GLY A 64 -16.76 2.80 9.71
CA GLY A 64 -17.37 2.87 8.38
C GLY A 64 -18.69 3.63 8.31
N GLN A 65 -19.41 3.79 9.42
CA GLN A 65 -20.65 4.59 9.47
C GLN A 65 -20.43 6.10 9.29
N CYS A 66 -19.21 6.59 9.50
CA CYS A 66 -18.83 8.00 9.29
C CYS A 66 -17.71 8.16 8.26
N HIS A 67 -16.86 7.15 8.07
CA HIS A 67 -15.71 7.15 7.16
C HIS A 67 -15.91 6.15 6.01
N GLU A 68 -17.04 6.25 5.31
CA GLU A 68 -17.48 5.30 4.29
C GLU A 68 -16.40 5.02 3.22
N ASP A 69 -15.83 6.07 2.62
CA ASP A 69 -14.83 5.92 1.53
C ASP A 69 -13.55 5.21 1.99
N ILE A 70 -13.07 5.55 3.20
CA ILE A 70 -11.86 4.96 3.78
C ILE A 70 -12.15 3.50 4.12
N TYR A 71 -13.30 3.22 4.74
CA TYR A 71 -13.72 1.89 5.09
C TYR A 71 -13.89 0.99 3.87
N ALA A 72 -14.57 1.48 2.82
CA ALA A 72 -14.75 0.74 1.57
C ALA A 72 -13.39 0.36 0.95
N ARG A 73 -12.43 1.28 0.91
CA ARG A 73 -11.08 0.98 0.41
C ARG A 73 -10.34 -0.02 1.30
N PHE A 74 -10.47 0.13 2.61
CA PHE A 74 -9.81 -0.73 3.58
C PHE A 74 -10.32 -2.17 3.55
N GLN A 75 -11.64 -2.36 3.37
CA GLN A 75 -12.25 -3.67 3.17
C GLN A 75 -11.82 -4.34 1.86
N LEU A 76 -11.18 -3.62 0.93
CA LEU A 76 -10.54 -4.19 -0.25
C LEU A 76 -9.04 -4.44 -0.05
N SER A 77 -8.57 -4.49 1.20
CA SER A 77 -7.19 -4.84 1.56
C SER A 77 -7.13 -6.19 2.25
N GLY A 78 -5.93 -6.77 2.38
CA GLY A 78 -5.75 -8.05 3.08
C GLY A 78 -5.72 -7.95 4.60
N HIS A 79 -5.56 -6.75 5.17
CA HIS A 79 -5.45 -6.53 6.62
C HIS A 79 -6.66 -7.03 7.42
N PRO A 80 -7.92 -6.67 7.09
CA PRO A 80 -9.08 -7.14 7.85
C PRO A 80 -9.30 -8.66 7.73
N TYR A 81 -8.69 -9.31 6.74
CA TYR A 81 -8.82 -10.73 6.47
C TYR A 81 -7.57 -11.54 6.82
N LYS A 82 -6.61 -10.97 7.54
CA LYS A 82 -5.41 -11.72 7.93
C LYS A 82 -5.74 -12.87 8.88
N LEU A 83 -6.80 -12.71 9.67
CA LEU A 83 -7.44 -13.75 10.46
C LEU A 83 -8.95 -13.58 10.31
N THR A 84 -9.64 -14.64 9.90
CA THR A 84 -11.08 -14.62 9.67
C THR A 84 -11.73 -15.74 10.47
N LYS A 85 -12.72 -15.39 11.30
CA LYS A 85 -13.50 -16.36 12.06
C LYS A 85 -14.46 -17.08 11.12
N ILE A 86 -14.55 -18.40 11.25
CA ILE A 86 -15.55 -19.19 10.54
C ILE A 86 -16.83 -19.21 11.38
N GLU A 87 -17.94 -18.85 10.74
CA GLU A 87 -19.25 -18.82 11.38
C GLU A 87 -20.14 -19.92 10.80
N ALA A 88 -20.74 -20.73 11.68
CA ALA A 88 -21.73 -21.75 11.34
C ALA A 88 -21.30 -22.72 10.22
N GLY A 89 -20.02 -23.12 10.23
CA GLY A 89 -19.47 -24.07 9.25
C GLY A 89 -19.54 -23.59 7.81
N GLN A 90 -19.60 -22.27 7.58
CA GLN A 90 -19.64 -21.71 6.23
C GLN A 90 -18.23 -21.38 5.73
N PRO A 91 -17.95 -21.60 4.43
CA PRO A 91 -16.70 -21.13 3.85
C PRO A 91 -16.57 -19.61 4.02
N PRO A 92 -15.35 -19.10 4.26
CA PRO A 92 -15.11 -17.67 4.28
C PRO A 92 -15.29 -17.11 2.87
N VAL A 93 -15.66 -15.82 2.80
CA VAL A 93 -15.77 -15.08 1.55
C VAL A 93 -14.85 -13.88 1.62
N PHE A 94 -13.98 -13.73 0.62
CA PHE A 94 -13.08 -12.59 0.49
C PHE A 94 -13.45 -11.73 -0.73
N PRO A 95 -13.09 -10.44 -0.73
CA PRO A 95 -13.50 -9.51 -1.79
C PRO A 95 -13.07 -9.91 -3.21
N TYR A 96 -12.00 -10.69 -3.34
CA TYR A 96 -11.40 -11.05 -4.63
C TYR A 96 -11.45 -12.54 -4.94
N ASP A 97 -12.37 -13.30 -4.32
CA ASP A 97 -12.52 -14.74 -4.58
C ASP A 97 -12.85 -15.05 -6.04
N GLU A 98 -13.54 -14.16 -6.74
CA GLU A 98 -13.80 -14.30 -8.18
C GLU A 98 -12.51 -14.26 -9.03
N ILE A 99 -11.47 -13.60 -8.52
CA ILE A 99 -10.15 -13.50 -9.17
C ILE A 99 -9.24 -14.64 -8.73
N THR A 100 -9.21 -14.94 -7.43
CA THR A 100 -8.28 -15.94 -6.85
C THR A 100 -8.78 -17.37 -6.97
N GLY A 101 -10.09 -17.56 -7.20
CA GLY A 101 -10.77 -18.85 -7.10
C GLY A 101 -11.24 -19.18 -5.67
N GLY A 102 -10.95 -18.32 -4.69
CA GLY A 102 -11.28 -18.54 -3.29
C GLY A 102 -10.60 -19.75 -2.67
N ILE A 103 -10.94 -20.06 -1.42
CA ILE A 103 -10.49 -21.30 -0.76
C ILE A 103 -11.47 -22.42 -1.17
N PRO A 104 -11.02 -23.47 -1.88
CA PRO A 104 -11.93 -24.47 -2.41
C PRO A 104 -12.56 -25.35 -1.31
N SER A 105 -11.81 -25.67 -0.27
CA SER A 105 -12.23 -26.47 0.88
C SER A 105 -11.23 -26.32 2.03
N PRO A 106 -11.56 -26.78 3.24
CA PRO A 106 -10.57 -27.08 4.27
C PRO A 106 -9.60 -28.19 3.80
N PRO A 107 -8.50 -28.43 4.55
CA PRO A 107 -7.59 -29.54 4.30
C PRO A 107 -8.30 -30.89 4.25
N GLU A 108 -7.68 -31.87 3.58
CA GLU A 108 -8.24 -33.23 3.50
C GLU A 108 -8.52 -33.81 4.90
N GLY A 109 -9.71 -34.36 5.09
CA GLY A 109 -10.16 -34.92 6.37
C GLY A 109 -10.89 -33.93 7.28
N TYR A 110 -10.92 -32.64 6.93
CA TYR A 110 -11.61 -31.60 7.69
C TYR A 110 -12.82 -31.06 6.94
N THR A 111 -13.79 -30.57 7.71
CA THR A 111 -14.94 -29.80 7.23
C THR A 111 -14.89 -28.39 7.82
N TRP A 112 -15.71 -27.48 7.32
CA TRP A 112 -15.78 -26.13 7.87
C TRP A 112 -16.34 -26.09 9.30
N ASP A 113 -17.03 -27.15 9.74
CA ASP A 113 -17.44 -27.29 11.14
C ASP A 113 -16.25 -27.58 12.07
N ASP A 114 -15.14 -28.09 11.54
CA ASP A 114 -13.92 -28.40 12.29
C ASP A 114 -12.93 -27.21 12.32
N VAL A 115 -13.26 -26.10 11.65
CA VAL A 115 -12.39 -24.93 11.52
C VAL A 115 -12.98 -23.76 12.28
N THR A 116 -12.22 -23.20 13.23
CA THR A 116 -12.63 -22.00 13.97
C THR A 116 -12.18 -20.72 13.26
N TYR A 117 -10.97 -20.72 12.71
CA TYR A 117 -10.38 -19.56 12.04
C TYR A 117 -9.60 -19.95 10.79
N VAL A 118 -9.57 -19.03 9.83
CA VAL A 118 -8.67 -19.06 8.67
C VAL A 118 -7.61 -17.98 8.84
N ILE A 119 -6.35 -18.36 8.66
CA ILE A 119 -5.18 -17.47 8.67
C ILE A 119 -4.82 -17.18 7.21
N GLY A 120 -4.91 -15.91 6.80
CA GLY A 120 -4.77 -15.52 5.41
C GLY A 120 -6.04 -15.80 4.61
N GLY A 121 -5.90 -16.40 3.43
CA GLY A 121 -7.04 -16.64 2.53
C GLY A 121 -7.29 -15.53 1.51
N TYR A 122 -6.81 -14.31 1.79
CA TYR A 122 -7.02 -13.17 0.89
C TYR A 122 -6.39 -13.31 -0.51
N GLY A 123 -5.32 -14.10 -0.69
CA GLY A 123 -4.80 -14.33 -2.04
C GLY A 123 -3.37 -14.83 -2.20
N TRP A 124 -2.61 -15.08 -1.13
CA TRP A 124 -1.31 -15.75 -1.21
C TRP A 124 -1.39 -17.20 -0.75
N LYS A 125 -1.85 -17.41 0.49
CA LYS A 125 -2.03 -18.71 1.11
C LYS A 125 -3.14 -18.67 2.16
N ALA A 126 -3.71 -19.83 2.47
CA ALA A 126 -4.62 -20.04 3.58
C ALA A 126 -4.11 -21.17 4.49
N ARG A 127 -4.25 -20.98 5.80
CA ARG A 127 -4.05 -21.99 6.85
C ARG A 127 -5.26 -21.95 7.77
N PHE A 128 -5.40 -22.95 8.63
CA PHE A 128 -6.65 -23.21 9.34
C PHE A 128 -6.35 -23.48 10.81
N ILE A 129 -7.27 -23.08 11.69
CA ILE A 129 -7.23 -23.34 13.13
C ILE A 129 -8.39 -24.27 13.47
N ASP A 130 -8.13 -25.34 14.21
CA ASP A 130 -9.12 -26.33 14.62
C ASP A 130 -10.08 -25.81 15.70
N ASP A 131 -11.02 -26.66 16.12
CA ASP A 131 -12.00 -26.40 17.19
C ASP A 131 -11.39 -26.35 18.61
N ARG A 132 -10.09 -26.65 18.74
CA ARG A 132 -9.32 -26.55 19.99
C ARG A 132 -8.37 -25.34 19.98
N GLY A 133 -8.27 -24.62 18.87
CA GLY A 133 -7.41 -23.44 18.73
C GLY A 133 -6.01 -23.71 18.17
N PHE A 134 -5.68 -24.93 17.77
CA PHE A 134 -4.39 -25.29 17.19
C PHE A 134 -4.39 -25.09 15.68
N ILE A 135 -3.24 -24.72 15.11
CA ILE A 135 -3.09 -24.70 13.65
C ILE A 135 -3.20 -26.14 13.14
N ILE A 136 -4.03 -26.35 12.11
CA ILE A 136 -4.23 -27.64 11.48
C ILE A 136 -2.96 -28.01 10.70
N THR A 137 -2.26 -29.02 11.18
CA THR A 137 -1.02 -29.58 10.61
C THR A 137 -1.21 -31.01 10.10
N GLY A 138 -2.28 -31.69 10.51
CA GLY A 138 -2.59 -33.07 10.10
C GLY A 138 -1.54 -34.08 10.57
N ASP A 139 -1.43 -35.19 9.85
CA ASP A 139 -0.41 -36.22 10.05
C ASP A 139 0.89 -35.87 9.30
N ALA A 140 1.92 -36.71 9.43
CA ALA A 140 3.28 -36.45 8.92
C ALA A 140 3.38 -36.14 7.41
N ASP A 141 2.40 -36.57 6.61
CA ASP A 141 2.36 -36.35 5.15
C ASP A 141 1.16 -35.48 4.72
N SER A 142 0.44 -34.87 5.67
CA SER A 142 -0.75 -34.07 5.37
C SER A 142 -0.41 -32.75 4.68
N LEU A 143 -1.25 -32.39 3.71
CA LEU A 143 -1.18 -31.11 3.01
C LEU A 143 -2.22 -30.17 3.61
N THR A 144 -1.78 -29.20 4.41
CA THR A 144 -2.66 -28.38 5.27
C THR A 144 -2.61 -26.89 5.00
N GLN A 145 -1.69 -26.45 4.14
CA GLN A 145 -1.66 -25.08 3.64
C GLN A 145 -2.11 -25.06 2.18
N TYR A 146 -3.06 -24.18 1.87
CA TYR A 146 -3.47 -23.92 0.49
C TYR A 146 -2.72 -22.71 -0.05
N ASN A 147 -1.98 -22.89 -1.14
CA ASN A 147 -1.35 -21.82 -1.90
C ASN A 147 -2.22 -21.46 -3.11
N PHE A 148 -2.53 -20.17 -3.27
CA PHE A 148 -3.32 -19.70 -4.40
C PHE A 148 -2.50 -19.69 -5.68
N ALA A 149 -3.16 -19.92 -6.83
CA ALA A 149 -2.51 -19.82 -8.13
C ALA A 149 -1.86 -18.46 -8.31
N ASN A 150 -0.65 -18.46 -8.88
CA ASN A 150 0.08 -17.25 -9.13
C ASN A 150 0.77 -17.32 -10.49
N GLU A 151 0.12 -16.73 -11.48
CA GLU A 151 0.62 -16.65 -12.86
C GLU A 151 1.94 -15.90 -12.96
N PHE A 152 2.20 -14.94 -12.07
CA PHE A 152 3.41 -14.12 -12.10
C PHE A 152 4.69 -14.92 -11.78
N VAL A 153 4.57 -15.99 -11.00
CA VAL A 153 5.65 -16.96 -10.73
C VAL A 153 5.43 -18.30 -11.45
N GLU A 154 4.46 -18.37 -12.36
CA GLU A 154 4.09 -19.56 -13.14
C GLU A 154 3.79 -20.79 -12.28
N LYS A 155 3.03 -20.60 -11.20
CA LYS A 155 2.63 -21.70 -10.32
C LYS A 155 1.11 -21.87 -10.23
N PRO A 156 0.60 -23.12 -10.32
CA PRO A 156 -0.82 -23.38 -10.10
C PRO A 156 -1.19 -23.23 -8.62
N ALA A 157 -2.49 -23.27 -8.33
CA ALA A 157 -2.94 -23.44 -6.96
C ALA A 157 -2.62 -24.86 -6.49
N GLU A 158 -2.20 -25.01 -5.24
CA GLU A 158 -1.79 -26.30 -4.70
C GLU A 158 -1.94 -26.37 -3.17
N TRP A 159 -2.05 -27.61 -2.68
CA TRP A 159 -1.95 -27.90 -1.26
C TRP A 159 -0.53 -28.35 -0.93
N VAL A 160 0.07 -27.79 0.12
CA VAL A 160 1.44 -28.08 0.55
C VAL A 160 1.47 -28.42 2.05
N PRO A 161 2.46 -29.19 2.53
CA PRO A 161 2.59 -29.47 3.95
C PRO A 161 2.95 -28.19 4.73
N TYR A 162 2.46 -28.09 5.96
CA TYR A 162 2.85 -27.05 6.89
C TYR A 162 2.94 -27.65 8.29
N HIS A 163 4.15 -27.76 8.83
CA HIS A 163 4.42 -28.38 10.15
C HIS A 163 3.75 -29.74 10.34
N ALA A 164 3.77 -30.57 9.29
CA ALA A 164 3.00 -31.81 9.21
C ALA A 164 3.27 -32.75 10.42
N GLY A 165 2.20 -33.17 11.12
CA GLY A 165 2.29 -34.03 12.30
C GLY A 165 2.62 -33.32 13.63
N GLU A 166 2.81 -32.00 13.65
CA GLU A 166 3.11 -31.23 14.86
C GLU A 166 1.83 -30.69 15.51
N GLU A 167 1.66 -30.80 16.82
CA GLU A 167 0.64 -30.03 17.53
C GLU A 167 1.14 -28.59 17.70
N LEU A 168 0.59 -27.67 16.90
CA LEU A 168 1.11 -26.32 16.74
C LEU A 168 0.14 -25.27 17.31
N PRO A 169 0.44 -24.63 18.45
CA PRO A 169 -0.35 -23.53 18.97
C PRO A 169 -0.38 -22.34 18.00
N TYR A 170 -1.47 -21.57 18.01
CA TYR A 170 -1.57 -20.30 17.32
C TYR A 170 -1.08 -19.16 18.22
N ASP A 171 0.12 -18.67 17.95
CA ASP A 171 0.77 -17.56 18.68
C ASP A 171 0.95 -16.29 17.83
N CYS A 172 0.34 -16.26 16.65
CA CYS A 172 0.49 -15.18 15.68
C CYS A 172 -0.45 -13.97 15.93
N GLY A 173 -1.16 -13.95 17.06
CA GLY A 173 -2.22 -12.97 17.35
C GLY A 173 -1.72 -11.52 17.37
N ALA A 174 -0.47 -11.28 17.78
CA ALA A 174 0.11 -9.94 17.86
C ALA A 174 0.08 -9.19 16.51
N CYS A 175 0.25 -9.90 15.39
CA CYS A 175 0.29 -9.30 14.06
C CYS A 175 -0.97 -9.55 13.23
N HIS A 176 -1.81 -10.51 13.63
CA HIS A 176 -2.94 -10.99 12.82
C HIS A 176 -4.31 -10.62 13.42
N SER A 177 -4.34 -9.85 14.52
CA SER A 177 -5.57 -9.45 15.22
C SER A 177 -5.51 -7.99 15.66
N THR A 178 -6.62 -7.49 16.23
CA THR A 178 -6.74 -6.13 16.75
C THR A 178 -6.97 -6.14 18.25
N GLY A 179 -6.20 -5.32 18.97
CA GLY A 179 -6.28 -5.25 20.43
C GLY A 179 -5.75 -6.49 21.13
N TYR A 180 -4.72 -7.12 20.53
CA TYR A 180 -4.08 -8.31 21.07
C TYR A 180 -3.56 -8.11 22.49
N ARG A 181 -3.72 -9.16 23.30
CA ARG A 181 -3.16 -9.29 24.64
C ARG A 181 -2.54 -10.68 24.77
N PRO A 182 -1.31 -10.80 25.30
CA PRO A 182 -0.64 -12.09 25.38
C PRO A 182 -1.23 -13.03 26.45
N GLU A 183 -2.14 -12.53 27.29
CA GLU A 183 -2.79 -13.34 28.32
C GLU A 183 -4.07 -14.01 27.82
N GLY A 184 -4.30 -15.23 28.31
CA GLY A 184 -5.52 -15.99 28.09
C GLY A 184 -5.52 -16.77 26.78
N HIS A 185 -6.72 -17.21 26.41
CA HIS A 185 -7.01 -18.03 25.26
C HIS A 185 -8.27 -17.48 24.59
N GLN A 186 -8.16 -16.98 23.35
CA GLN A 186 -9.33 -16.48 22.64
C GLN A 186 -10.40 -17.57 22.53
N ASP A 187 -11.65 -17.21 22.79
CA ASP A 187 -12.80 -18.11 22.73
C ASP A 187 -12.67 -19.36 23.63
N ASP A 188 -11.86 -19.25 24.70
CA ASP A 188 -11.52 -20.35 25.62
C ASP A 188 -10.83 -21.55 24.94
N LEU A 189 -10.16 -21.32 23.81
CA LEU A 189 -9.47 -22.35 23.02
C LEU A 189 -7.99 -22.46 23.41
N GLU A 190 -7.62 -23.57 24.07
CA GLU A 190 -6.27 -23.81 24.60
C GLU A 190 -5.14 -23.59 23.59
N GLY A 191 -5.36 -23.97 22.32
CA GLY A 191 -4.36 -23.82 21.27
C GLY A 191 -4.08 -22.38 20.86
N ILE A 192 -4.94 -21.42 21.22
CA ILE A 192 -4.73 -20.00 20.93
C ILE A 192 -3.97 -19.35 22.07
N VAL A 193 -2.81 -18.76 21.77
CA VAL A 193 -2.03 -17.97 22.72
C VAL A 193 -2.48 -16.52 22.67
N GLY A 194 -3.05 -16.05 23.78
CA GLY A 194 -3.53 -14.67 23.94
C GLY A 194 -5.00 -14.49 23.57
N THR A 195 -5.44 -13.23 23.64
CA THR A 195 -6.81 -12.78 23.36
C THR A 195 -6.79 -11.51 22.52
N TRP A 196 -7.90 -11.18 21.85
CA TRP A 196 -8.01 -9.95 21.05
C TRP A 196 -9.42 -9.38 21.09
N ALA A 197 -9.56 -8.12 20.65
CA ALA A 197 -10.87 -7.48 20.51
C ALA A 197 -11.57 -7.91 19.21
N PHE A 198 -10.82 -7.97 18.10
CA PHE A 198 -11.34 -8.38 16.79
C PHE A 198 -10.32 -9.21 16.01
N PRO A 199 -10.76 -10.22 15.23
CA PRO A 199 -9.88 -10.92 14.31
C PRO A 199 -9.50 -10.01 13.13
N GLY A 200 -8.31 -10.24 12.57
CA GLY A 200 -7.76 -9.41 11.51
C GLY A 200 -7.19 -8.10 12.05
N VAL A 201 -6.38 -7.44 11.21
CA VAL A 201 -5.89 -6.09 11.47
C VAL A 201 -7.00 -5.13 11.05
N GLN A 202 -7.65 -4.51 12.02
CA GLN A 202 -8.78 -3.59 11.86
C GLN A 202 -8.31 -2.13 12.07
N CYS A 203 -9.20 -1.14 11.88
CA CYS A 203 -8.84 0.29 12.01
C CYS A 203 -8.11 0.60 13.32
N GLU A 204 -8.56 0.00 14.41
CA GLU A 204 -8.09 0.27 15.77
C GLU A 204 -6.77 -0.42 16.10
N ALA A 205 -6.23 -1.29 15.24
CA ALA A 205 -4.86 -1.80 15.39
C ALA A 205 -3.83 -0.68 15.17
N CYS A 206 -4.11 0.23 14.25
CA CYS A 206 -3.26 1.39 13.96
C CYS A 206 -3.68 2.64 14.75
N HIS A 207 -4.99 2.87 14.87
CA HIS A 207 -5.53 4.08 15.48
C HIS A 207 -5.80 3.97 16.99
N GLY A 208 -5.70 2.77 17.56
CA GLY A 208 -6.07 2.47 18.95
C GLY A 208 -7.59 2.37 19.16
N PRO A 209 -8.05 2.07 20.39
CA PRO A 209 -9.47 1.93 20.69
C PRO A 209 -10.21 3.26 20.51
N GLY A 210 -11.31 3.23 19.76
CA GLY A 210 -11.97 4.41 19.22
C GLY A 210 -13.31 4.79 19.86
N SER A 211 -13.75 4.12 20.93
CA SER A 211 -15.10 4.35 21.49
C SER A 211 -15.42 5.82 21.78
N ARG A 212 -14.46 6.58 22.33
CA ARG A 212 -14.69 8.00 22.63
C ARG A 212 -14.70 8.88 21.39
N HIS A 213 -13.92 8.53 20.37
CA HIS A 213 -13.98 9.23 19.10
C HIS A 213 -15.31 8.96 18.39
N ALA A 214 -15.86 7.75 18.49
CA ALA A 214 -17.18 7.44 17.97
C ALA A 214 -18.28 8.26 18.68
N ASP A 215 -18.16 8.45 20.00
CA ASP A 215 -19.13 9.23 20.80
C ASP A 215 -19.00 10.76 20.62
N ASP A 216 -17.78 11.28 20.48
CA ASP A 216 -17.48 12.70 20.26
C ASP A 216 -16.37 12.90 19.19
N PRO A 217 -16.69 12.75 17.90
CA PRO A 217 -15.67 12.75 16.83
C PRO A 217 -15.01 14.12 16.60
N TYR A 218 -15.62 15.20 17.10
CA TYR A 218 -15.08 16.55 16.96
C TYR A 218 -14.27 16.98 18.19
N GLY A 219 -14.57 16.44 19.38
CA GLY A 219 -13.85 16.72 20.62
C GLY A 219 -12.73 15.74 20.93
N VAL A 220 -12.81 14.51 20.44
CA VAL A 220 -11.81 13.45 20.64
C VAL A 220 -11.26 13.02 19.29
N LEU A 221 -9.96 13.19 19.05
CA LEU A 221 -9.31 12.75 17.81
C LEU A 221 -8.71 11.35 17.98
N MET A 222 -8.77 10.54 16.92
CA MET A 222 -8.02 9.28 16.86
C MET A 222 -6.50 9.52 16.83
N ARG A 223 -5.73 8.55 17.32
CA ARG A 223 -4.27 8.53 17.13
C ARG A 223 -3.97 8.44 15.64
N VAL A 224 -3.04 9.25 15.14
CA VAL A 224 -2.51 9.12 13.78
C VAL A 224 -0.99 9.04 13.88
N ASP A 225 -0.45 7.86 13.63
CA ASP A 225 0.99 7.59 13.61
C ASP A 225 1.36 7.15 12.20
N ARG A 226 2.30 7.90 11.61
CA ARG A 226 2.73 7.75 10.22
C ARG A 226 4.13 7.19 10.10
N SER A 227 4.75 6.83 11.23
CA SER A 227 6.09 6.28 11.26
C SER A 227 6.14 4.89 10.62
N SER A 228 7.27 4.53 10.03
CA SER A 228 7.49 3.15 9.56
C SER A 228 7.46 2.15 10.71
N GLN A 229 7.79 2.57 11.94
CA GLN A 229 7.82 1.70 13.10
C GLN A 229 6.45 1.10 13.41
N LEU A 230 5.35 1.85 13.24
CA LEU A 230 4.00 1.30 13.40
C LEU A 230 3.76 0.13 12.43
N CYS A 231 4.19 0.26 11.18
CA CYS A 231 4.07 -0.82 10.20
C CYS A 231 4.99 -2.01 10.58
N GLY A 232 6.19 -1.68 11.07
CA GLY A 232 7.18 -2.63 11.58
C GLY A 232 6.80 -3.30 12.90
N ASP A 233 5.64 -3.00 13.50
CA ASP A 233 5.11 -3.82 14.61
C ASP A 233 4.67 -5.20 14.10
N CYS A 234 4.39 -5.33 12.80
CA CYS A 234 3.92 -6.57 12.16
C CYS A 234 4.71 -6.96 10.92
N HIS A 235 5.15 -5.99 10.11
CA HIS A 235 5.97 -6.20 8.93
C HIS A 235 7.44 -6.30 9.31
N VAL A 236 7.74 -7.13 10.30
CA VAL A 236 9.08 -7.46 10.77
C VAL A 236 9.08 -8.93 11.19
N ARG A 237 10.17 -9.67 11.01
CA ARG A 237 10.32 -11.02 11.59
C ARG A 237 11.20 -11.03 12.83
N GLY A 238 12.21 -10.16 12.88
CA GLY A 238 13.22 -10.22 13.92
C GLY A 238 14.02 -8.94 14.05
N ASN A 239 15.33 -9.06 13.84
CA ASN A 239 16.26 -7.95 13.95
C ASN A 239 16.17 -7.06 12.70
N PRO A 240 15.75 -5.78 12.79
CA PRO A 240 15.56 -4.96 11.60
C PRO A 240 16.82 -4.72 10.76
N ALA A 241 18.01 -4.99 11.30
CA ALA A 241 19.27 -4.86 10.60
C ALA A 241 19.64 -6.10 9.76
N GLU A 242 18.85 -7.17 9.83
CA GLU A 242 19.04 -8.41 9.08
C GLU A 242 17.77 -8.71 8.30
N ILE A 243 17.91 -9.16 7.05
CA ILE A 243 16.79 -9.50 6.17
C ILE A 243 16.84 -11.02 6.01
N ASP A 244 15.88 -11.73 6.60
CA ASP A 244 15.90 -13.19 6.63
C ASP A 244 15.70 -13.78 5.22
N ALA A 245 16.45 -14.83 4.89
CA ALA A 245 16.34 -15.56 3.65
C ALA A 245 15.95 -17.01 3.86
N ALA A 246 15.17 -17.56 2.94
CA ALA A 246 14.86 -18.98 2.83
C ALA A 246 14.55 -19.33 1.37
N ASP A 247 14.88 -20.56 0.96
CA ASP A 247 14.55 -21.10 -0.37
C ASP A 247 15.03 -20.23 -1.55
N GLY A 248 16.13 -19.50 -1.36
CA GLY A 248 16.68 -18.59 -2.36
C GLY A 248 15.90 -17.29 -2.53
N PHE A 249 15.12 -16.88 -1.54
CA PHE A 249 14.36 -15.63 -1.52
C PHE A 249 14.44 -14.96 -0.15
N GLU A 250 14.10 -13.67 -0.09
CA GLU A 250 13.74 -12.99 1.15
C GLU A 250 12.48 -13.65 1.75
N GLN A 251 12.41 -13.81 3.06
CA GLN A 251 11.19 -14.32 3.69
C GLN A 251 10.07 -13.27 3.67
N HIS A 252 8.82 -13.71 3.70
CA HIS A 252 7.71 -12.75 3.78
C HIS A 252 7.70 -11.87 5.04
N HIS A 253 7.15 -10.66 4.83
CA HIS A 253 6.93 -9.61 5.82
C HIS A 253 8.21 -8.89 6.29
N GLU A 254 9.25 -8.89 5.44
CA GLU A 254 10.53 -8.22 5.68
C GLU A 254 10.58 -6.78 5.10
N GLN A 255 9.43 -6.20 4.71
CA GLN A 255 9.44 -4.88 4.05
C GLN A 255 9.99 -3.76 4.96
N TYR A 256 9.85 -3.92 6.28
CA TYR A 256 10.44 -2.97 7.21
C TYR A 256 11.96 -3.10 7.22
N GLU A 257 12.48 -4.32 7.28
CA GLU A 257 13.91 -4.64 7.25
C GLU A 257 14.55 -4.19 5.94
N ASP A 258 13.91 -4.46 4.81
CA ASP A 258 14.30 -3.97 3.49
C ASP A 258 14.42 -2.45 3.47
N LEU A 259 13.36 -1.75 3.90
CA LEU A 259 13.34 -0.29 3.90
C LEU A 259 14.39 0.27 4.87
N TYR A 260 14.55 -0.34 6.05
CA TYR A 260 15.49 0.02 7.10
C TYR A 260 16.94 -0.07 6.61
N ASN A 261 17.27 -1.10 5.84
CA ASN A 261 18.60 -1.31 5.28
C ASN A 261 18.82 -0.58 3.94
N SER A 262 17.76 -0.02 3.34
CA SER A 262 17.85 0.79 2.13
C SER A 262 18.20 2.26 2.40
N LYS A 263 18.49 3.03 1.34
CA LYS A 263 18.61 4.49 1.44
C LYS A 263 17.29 5.21 1.71
N HIS A 264 16.15 4.53 1.53
CA HIS A 264 14.82 5.07 1.80
C HIS A 264 14.38 4.91 3.27
N PHE A 265 15.24 4.41 4.17
CA PHE A 265 14.97 4.37 5.61
C PHE A 265 14.59 5.73 6.22
N ALA A 266 15.00 6.84 5.57
CA ALA A 266 14.72 8.20 6.00
C ALA A 266 13.30 8.70 5.68
N ILE A 267 12.52 7.95 4.89
CA ILE A 267 11.12 8.23 4.60
C ILE A 267 10.22 7.13 5.18
N SER A 268 8.90 7.36 5.19
CA SER A 268 7.96 6.43 5.81
C SER A 268 7.18 5.62 4.78
N CYS A 269 6.65 4.45 5.18
CA CYS A 269 5.82 3.61 4.30
C CYS A 269 4.70 4.42 3.64
N VAL A 270 4.05 5.28 4.43
CA VAL A 270 2.96 6.17 3.99
C VAL A 270 3.39 7.37 3.14
N THR A 271 4.68 7.49 2.83
CA THR A 271 5.17 8.40 1.79
C THR A 271 4.81 7.85 0.41
N CYS A 272 4.87 6.52 0.23
CA CYS A 272 4.58 5.86 -1.04
C CYS A 272 3.22 5.17 -1.07
N HIS A 273 2.71 4.74 0.09
CA HIS A 273 1.47 3.96 0.20
C HIS A 273 0.33 4.71 0.91
N ASP A 274 -0.90 4.54 0.43
CA ASP A 274 -2.12 4.80 1.22
C ASP A 274 -2.30 3.64 2.21
N PRO A 275 -2.23 3.87 3.53
CA PRO A 275 -2.35 2.80 4.52
C PRO A 275 -3.75 2.17 4.58
N HIS A 276 -4.75 2.77 3.93
CA HIS A 276 -6.12 2.24 3.87
C HIS A 276 -6.40 1.45 2.59
N ALA A 277 -5.40 1.22 1.74
CA ALA A 277 -5.56 0.62 0.42
C ALA A 277 -4.74 -0.67 0.27
N GLY A 278 -5.34 -1.68 -0.36
CA GLY A 278 -4.63 -2.92 -0.69
C GLY A 278 -3.56 -2.72 -1.78
N THR A 279 -2.44 -3.42 -1.67
CA THR A 279 -1.34 -3.37 -2.67
C THR A 279 -1.34 -4.52 -3.67
N ARG A 280 -2.14 -5.57 -3.42
CA ARG A 280 -2.20 -6.77 -4.25
C ARG A 280 -3.12 -6.60 -5.45
N PHE A 281 -4.38 -6.30 -5.17
CA PHE A 281 -5.43 -6.19 -6.17
C PHE A 281 -5.76 -4.71 -6.41
N ALA A 282 -6.07 -4.39 -7.66
CA ALA A 282 -6.60 -3.10 -8.02
C ALA A 282 -8.13 -3.18 -8.01
N ASP A 283 -8.77 -2.06 -7.73
CA ASP A 283 -10.17 -1.83 -7.98
C ASP A 283 -10.29 -0.50 -8.72
N ASP A 284 -10.88 -0.49 -9.92
CA ASP A 284 -10.86 0.69 -10.79
C ASP A 284 -11.55 1.92 -10.18
N GLU A 285 -12.50 1.71 -9.26
CA GLU A 285 -13.27 2.79 -8.65
C GLU A 285 -12.66 3.24 -7.31
N VAL A 286 -12.28 2.28 -6.46
CA VAL A 286 -11.93 2.53 -5.05
C VAL A 286 -10.41 2.50 -4.82
N ASN A 287 -9.66 1.72 -5.59
CA ASN A 287 -8.23 1.50 -5.42
C ASN A 287 -7.47 1.30 -6.76
N PRO A 288 -7.53 2.25 -7.70
CA PRO A 288 -7.04 2.03 -9.06
C PRO A 288 -5.52 1.87 -9.13
N ASN A 289 -4.79 2.43 -8.15
CA ASN A 289 -3.34 2.44 -8.11
C ASN A 289 -2.73 1.44 -7.11
N LYS A 290 -3.51 0.45 -6.63
CA LYS A 290 -3.03 -0.56 -5.66
C LYS A 290 -2.34 0.06 -4.44
N GLY A 291 -2.97 1.09 -3.88
CA GLY A 291 -2.48 1.82 -2.73
C GLY A 291 -1.22 2.65 -2.97
N ILE A 292 -0.74 2.82 -4.20
CA ILE A 292 0.41 3.69 -4.49
C ILE A 292 -0.07 5.14 -4.61
N VAL A 293 0.52 6.03 -3.81
CA VAL A 293 0.22 7.48 -3.80
C VAL A 293 1.39 8.34 -4.27
N GLN A 294 2.58 7.76 -4.42
CA GLN A 294 3.77 8.45 -4.89
C GLN A 294 4.53 7.60 -5.91
N VAL A 295 4.97 8.23 -7.00
CA VAL A 295 5.76 7.58 -8.05
C VAL A 295 7.24 7.96 -7.93
N CYS A 296 8.12 7.06 -8.36
CA CYS A 296 9.57 7.22 -8.23
C CYS A 296 10.08 8.51 -8.89
N GLU A 297 9.55 8.83 -10.06
CA GLU A 297 9.94 9.94 -10.94
C GLU A 297 9.72 11.31 -10.30
N SER A 298 8.83 11.40 -9.31
CA SER A 298 8.58 12.64 -8.57
C SER A 298 9.80 13.11 -7.76
N CYS A 299 10.63 12.17 -7.30
CA CYS A 299 11.86 12.43 -6.55
C CYS A 299 13.10 12.13 -7.41
N HIS A 300 13.04 11.08 -8.23
CA HIS A 300 14.13 10.60 -9.08
C HIS A 300 14.00 11.09 -10.54
N PHE A 301 13.61 12.35 -10.74
CA PHE A 301 13.40 12.95 -12.06
C PHE A 301 14.66 12.97 -12.96
N GLN A 302 15.85 12.77 -12.38
CA GLN A 302 17.10 12.64 -13.12
C GLN A 302 17.31 11.24 -13.70
N ASN A 303 16.67 10.21 -13.12
CA ASN A 303 16.84 8.80 -13.46
C ASN A 303 15.70 8.27 -14.34
N VAL A 304 14.91 9.15 -14.96
CA VAL A 304 13.80 8.78 -15.84
C VAL A 304 14.27 8.26 -17.21
N TRP A 305 15.54 8.45 -17.53
CA TRP A 305 16.13 7.98 -18.77
C TRP A 305 16.49 6.50 -18.66
N ARG A 306 16.33 5.80 -19.78
CA ARG A 306 16.67 4.39 -19.96
C ARG A 306 17.41 4.28 -21.28
N ASN A 307 18.66 3.82 -21.23
CA ASN A 307 19.52 3.73 -22.42
C ASN A 307 19.14 2.56 -23.37
N VAL A 308 18.26 1.65 -22.92
CA VAL A 308 17.73 0.52 -23.71
C VAL A 308 16.33 0.83 -24.24
N ARG A 309 16.17 0.92 -25.57
CA ARG A 309 14.88 1.20 -26.24
C ARG A 309 13.78 0.21 -25.83
N ASN A 310 14.10 -1.07 -25.70
CA ASN A 310 13.11 -2.10 -25.35
C ASN A 310 12.60 -1.98 -23.91
N HIS A 311 13.27 -1.19 -23.06
CA HIS A 311 12.86 -0.97 -21.67
C HIS A 311 12.06 0.32 -21.49
N LEU A 312 11.75 1.06 -22.57
CA LEU A 312 11.03 2.34 -22.47
C LEU A 312 9.63 2.24 -21.85
N GLY A 313 9.03 1.04 -21.86
CA GLY A 313 7.73 0.75 -21.22
C GLY A 313 7.83 -0.02 -19.90
N MET A 314 9.01 -0.15 -19.30
CA MET A 314 9.17 -0.77 -17.97
C MET A 314 9.03 0.27 -16.86
N ASP A 315 8.42 -0.13 -15.76
CA ASP A 315 8.28 0.69 -14.56
C ASP A 315 9.53 0.55 -13.69
N CYS A 316 9.82 1.58 -12.87
CA CYS A 316 10.98 1.54 -11.97
C CYS A 316 10.97 0.30 -11.06
N ILE A 317 9.78 -0.09 -10.61
CA ILE A 317 9.56 -1.23 -9.71
C ILE A 317 9.88 -2.58 -10.36
N ASP A 318 9.93 -2.67 -11.69
CA ASP A 318 10.24 -3.94 -12.37
C ASP A 318 11.67 -4.40 -12.13
N CYS A 319 12.61 -3.46 -11.99
CA CYS A 319 14.00 -3.73 -11.68
C CYS A 319 14.35 -3.45 -10.21
N HIS A 320 13.87 -2.32 -9.66
CA HIS A 320 14.28 -1.84 -8.35
C HIS A 320 13.46 -2.41 -7.19
N MET A 321 12.28 -2.97 -7.46
CA MET A 321 11.47 -3.70 -6.48
C MET A 321 11.18 -5.09 -7.03
N ALA A 322 12.26 -5.78 -7.41
CA ALA A 322 12.19 -7.12 -7.96
C ALA A 322 11.42 -8.03 -6.98
N PRO A 323 10.62 -8.97 -7.50
CA PRO A 323 9.80 -9.86 -6.69
C PRO A 323 10.68 -10.89 -5.98
N MET A 324 11.34 -10.49 -4.91
CA MET A 324 12.35 -11.29 -4.23
C MET A 324 11.88 -11.85 -2.88
N ALA A 325 10.68 -11.48 -2.43
CA ALA A 325 10.13 -11.92 -1.16
C ALA A 325 9.11 -13.05 -1.32
N LEU A 326 9.26 -14.12 -0.52
CA LEU A 326 8.49 -15.36 -0.58
C LEU A 326 7.46 -15.44 0.55
N SER A 327 6.19 -15.30 0.18
CA SER A 327 5.02 -15.52 1.04
C SER A 327 4.45 -16.91 0.89
N ALA A 328 4.10 -17.34 -0.31
CA ALA A 328 3.49 -18.64 -0.56
C ALA A 328 4.23 -19.41 -1.65
N GLN A 329 4.54 -18.75 -2.76
CA GLN A 329 5.06 -19.39 -3.96
C GLN A 329 6.23 -18.61 -4.56
N GLY A 330 7.25 -19.35 -4.99
CA GLY A 330 8.42 -18.83 -5.69
C GLY A 330 8.89 -19.75 -6.81
N ASN A 331 9.65 -19.19 -7.74
CA ASN A 331 10.18 -19.86 -8.90
C ASN A 331 11.61 -19.36 -9.17
N LEU A 332 12.59 -20.19 -8.79
CA LEU A 332 14.02 -19.87 -8.94
C LEU A 332 14.47 -19.87 -10.41
N ASP A 333 13.84 -20.65 -11.29
CA ASP A 333 14.13 -20.60 -12.73
C ASP A 333 13.77 -19.23 -13.33
N LEU A 334 12.83 -18.54 -12.70
CA LEU A 334 12.43 -17.18 -13.05
C LEU A 334 13.08 -16.11 -12.17
N PHE A 335 13.81 -16.46 -11.09
CA PHE A 335 14.24 -15.51 -10.06
C PHE A 335 13.10 -14.62 -9.54
N ARG A 336 11.91 -15.20 -9.36
CA ARG A 336 10.73 -14.48 -8.85
C ARG A 336 10.01 -15.24 -7.73
N ALA A 337 9.69 -14.51 -6.69
CA ALA A 337 8.72 -14.88 -5.66
C ALA A 337 7.44 -14.03 -5.80
N ASP A 338 6.55 -14.10 -4.82
CA ASP A 338 5.19 -13.58 -4.90
C ASP A 338 4.96 -12.25 -4.15
N VAL A 339 6.03 -11.64 -3.64
CA VAL A 339 6.06 -10.31 -3.02
C VAL A 339 7.26 -9.51 -3.52
N ARG A 340 7.06 -8.21 -3.71
CA ARG A 340 8.11 -7.27 -4.14
C ARG A 340 9.00 -6.86 -2.97
N SER A 341 10.30 -6.87 -3.21
CA SER A 341 11.30 -6.30 -2.31
C SER A 341 11.17 -4.77 -2.23
N HIS A 342 11.67 -4.22 -1.13
CA HIS A 342 11.81 -2.79 -0.84
C HIS A 342 13.28 -2.41 -0.64
N GLN A 343 14.21 -3.11 -1.29
CA GLN A 343 15.66 -2.84 -1.21
C GLN A 343 16.11 -1.69 -2.13
N PHE A 344 15.44 -1.51 -3.28
CA PHE A 344 15.66 -0.46 -4.29
C PHE A 344 17.02 -0.46 -5.00
N ALA A 345 18.12 -0.58 -4.27
CA ALA A 345 19.46 -0.55 -4.83
C ALA A 345 19.73 -1.82 -5.64
N ILE A 346 20.38 -1.66 -6.79
CA ILE A 346 20.88 -2.78 -7.57
C ILE A 346 22.41 -2.75 -7.51
N ASN A 347 23.01 -3.83 -7.03
CA ASN A 347 24.45 -4.05 -7.13
C ASN A 347 24.78 -4.62 -8.51
N THR A 348 25.55 -3.86 -9.27
CA THR A 348 25.89 -4.15 -10.67
C THR A 348 27.18 -4.95 -10.83
N GLU A 349 27.85 -5.32 -9.73
CA GLU A 349 29.01 -6.20 -9.80
C GLU A 349 28.57 -7.61 -10.26
N PRO A 350 29.18 -8.19 -11.31
CA PRO A 350 28.73 -9.46 -11.91
C PRO A 350 28.71 -10.66 -10.96
N ASP A 351 29.56 -10.63 -9.93
CA ASP A 351 29.78 -11.69 -8.93
C ASP A 351 29.28 -11.29 -7.53
N ALA A 352 28.52 -10.20 -7.40
CA ALA A 352 27.91 -9.81 -6.14
C ALA A 352 27.04 -10.94 -5.59
N PRO A 353 27.25 -11.39 -4.34
CA PRO A 353 26.37 -12.36 -3.72
C PRO A 353 25.06 -11.70 -3.32
N GLN A 354 23.95 -12.39 -3.55
CA GLN A 354 22.63 -11.95 -3.11
C GLN A 354 22.36 -12.31 -1.64
N PHE A 355 22.99 -13.38 -1.15
CA PHE A 355 22.85 -13.89 0.20
C PHE A 355 24.22 -13.99 0.86
N ASN A 356 24.24 -14.05 2.19
CA ASN A 356 25.44 -14.41 2.94
C ASN A 356 25.89 -15.86 2.64
N GLU A 357 27.04 -16.27 3.18
CA GLU A 357 27.68 -17.56 2.83
C GLU A 357 26.81 -18.79 3.13
N ASP A 358 25.96 -18.74 4.15
CA ASP A 358 25.07 -19.84 4.53
C ASP A 358 23.65 -19.72 3.93
N GLY A 359 23.36 -18.64 3.20
CA GLY A 359 22.08 -18.42 2.52
C GLY A 359 20.92 -18.02 3.44
N THR A 360 21.19 -17.65 4.69
CA THR A 360 20.17 -17.31 5.70
C THR A 360 19.83 -15.83 5.77
N VAL A 361 20.68 -14.96 5.21
CA VAL A 361 20.48 -13.50 5.21
C VAL A 361 20.64 -12.94 3.81
N VAL A 362 19.73 -12.04 3.42
CA VAL A 362 19.80 -11.28 2.17
C VAL A 362 20.75 -10.10 2.31
N MET A 363 21.62 -9.90 1.32
CA MET A 363 22.42 -8.68 1.24
C MET A 363 21.52 -7.47 0.94
N PRO A 364 21.80 -6.26 1.46
CA PRO A 364 20.89 -5.09 1.38
C PRO A 364 20.94 -4.40 0.00
N TYR A 365 20.77 -5.17 -1.06
CA TYR A 365 20.70 -4.78 -2.46
C TYR A 365 20.17 -5.94 -3.30
N LEU A 366 19.58 -5.62 -4.45
CA LEU A 366 19.26 -6.58 -5.49
C LEU A 366 20.50 -6.84 -6.36
N THR A 367 20.76 -8.09 -6.70
CA THR A 367 21.76 -8.44 -7.71
C THR A 367 21.17 -8.39 -9.12
N LEU A 368 22.03 -8.36 -10.14
CA LEU A 368 21.62 -8.42 -11.55
C LEU A 368 20.78 -9.66 -11.87
N GLN A 369 20.98 -10.76 -11.15
CA GLN A 369 20.22 -11.99 -11.30
C GLN A 369 18.74 -11.78 -10.99
N TYR A 370 18.40 -11.16 -9.85
CA TYR A 370 17.01 -10.87 -9.48
C TYR A 370 16.44 -9.64 -10.19
N ALA A 371 17.25 -8.60 -10.41
CA ALA A 371 16.79 -7.38 -11.06
C ALA A 371 16.56 -7.56 -12.58
N CYS A 372 17.46 -8.28 -13.27
CA CYS A 372 17.45 -8.40 -14.72
C CYS A 372 17.18 -9.83 -15.20
N GLY A 373 17.76 -10.83 -14.53
CA GLY A 373 17.65 -12.25 -14.89
C GLY A 373 16.21 -12.76 -14.88
N GLN A 374 15.34 -12.16 -14.07
CA GLN A 374 13.91 -12.48 -14.10
C GLN A 374 13.22 -12.26 -15.46
N CYS A 375 13.79 -11.41 -16.32
CA CYS A 375 13.35 -11.22 -17.69
C CYS A 375 14.33 -11.87 -18.68
N HIS A 376 15.63 -11.76 -18.44
CA HIS A 376 16.70 -12.27 -19.28
C HIS A 376 17.06 -13.73 -18.97
N ASN A 377 16.06 -14.60 -18.97
CA ASN A 377 16.16 -16.04 -18.68
C ASN A 377 15.81 -16.93 -19.88
N GLY A 378 15.67 -16.36 -21.07
CA GLY A 378 15.28 -17.09 -22.29
C GLY A 378 13.78 -17.32 -22.44
N ALA A 379 12.99 -17.26 -21.36
CA ALA A 379 11.54 -17.41 -21.39
C ALA A 379 10.83 -16.10 -21.74
N LYS A 380 11.18 -14.99 -21.07
CA LYS A 380 10.55 -13.68 -21.29
C LYS A 380 11.31 -12.79 -22.26
N ALA A 381 12.63 -12.79 -22.17
CA ALA A 381 13.56 -12.10 -23.07
C ALA A 381 14.78 -12.98 -23.30
N SER A 382 15.65 -12.58 -24.24
CA SER A 382 16.91 -13.29 -24.50
C SER A 382 17.68 -13.49 -23.21
N GLU A 383 18.13 -14.72 -22.99
CA GLU A 383 19.03 -15.08 -21.89
C GLU A 383 20.34 -14.32 -22.04
N LEU A 384 20.80 -13.71 -20.95
CA LEU A 384 22.04 -12.92 -20.92
C LEU A 384 22.89 -13.31 -19.71
N GLU A 385 24.18 -13.50 -19.95
CA GLU A 385 25.17 -13.70 -18.89
C GLU A 385 25.29 -12.46 -17.99
N THR A 386 25.60 -12.65 -16.71
CA THR A 386 25.71 -11.55 -15.73
C THR A 386 26.73 -10.47 -16.12
N ALA A 387 27.83 -10.84 -16.80
CA ALA A 387 28.80 -9.88 -17.33
C ALA A 387 28.18 -8.95 -18.40
N VAL A 388 27.26 -9.46 -19.22
CA VAL A 388 26.55 -8.66 -20.22
C VAL A 388 25.53 -7.75 -19.54
N LEU A 389 24.83 -8.28 -18.53
CA LEU A 389 23.90 -7.49 -17.71
C LEU A 389 24.61 -6.35 -16.98
N ALA A 390 25.79 -6.60 -16.42
CA ALA A 390 26.59 -5.59 -15.74
C ALA A 390 27.02 -4.47 -16.69
N ALA A 391 27.52 -4.83 -17.87
CA ALA A 391 27.89 -3.85 -18.90
C ALA A 391 26.68 -3.02 -19.39
N ALA A 392 25.48 -3.62 -19.42
CA ALA A 392 24.25 -2.91 -19.77
C ALA A 392 23.73 -1.99 -18.64
N ALA A 393 24.00 -2.34 -17.38
CA ALA A 393 23.61 -1.55 -16.21
C ALA A 393 24.47 -0.29 -16.04
N ASP A 394 25.70 -0.29 -16.56
CA ASP A 394 26.57 0.90 -16.54
C ASP A 394 25.94 2.07 -17.32
N GLY A 395 25.86 3.23 -16.66
CA GLY A 395 25.21 4.41 -17.23
C GLY A 395 23.76 4.20 -17.68
N TYR A 396 23.04 3.22 -17.10
CA TYR A 396 21.68 2.85 -17.55
C TYR A 396 20.70 4.04 -17.58
N HIS A 397 20.87 4.96 -16.62
CA HIS A 397 20.06 6.16 -16.45
C HIS A 397 20.69 7.43 -17.04
N ASP A 398 21.84 7.33 -17.72
CA ASP A 398 22.49 8.49 -18.30
C ASP A 398 21.70 9.03 -19.49
N LYS A 399 21.64 10.37 -19.58
CA LYS A 399 21.07 11.03 -20.75
C LYS A 399 21.99 10.80 -21.95
N PRO A 400 21.45 10.48 -23.14
CA PRO A 400 22.24 10.48 -24.36
C PRO A 400 22.90 11.85 -24.54
N THR A 401 24.22 11.89 -24.70
CA THR A 401 24.92 13.12 -25.08
C THR A 401 24.36 13.56 -26.43
N PRO A 402 23.86 14.79 -26.60
CA PRO A 402 23.35 15.24 -27.89
C PRO A 402 24.47 15.11 -28.92
N THR A 403 24.20 14.38 -30.00
CA THR A 403 25.09 14.37 -31.16
C THR A 403 25.27 15.82 -31.61
N PRO A 404 26.51 16.34 -31.74
CA PRO A 404 26.70 17.67 -32.28
C PRO A 404 25.98 17.75 -33.64
N GLU A 405 25.22 18.82 -33.87
CA GLU A 405 24.58 19.06 -35.16
C GLU A 405 25.64 18.89 -36.26
N PRO A 406 25.31 18.22 -37.39
CA PRO A 406 26.23 18.17 -38.51
C PRO A 406 26.57 19.61 -38.90
N THR A 407 27.86 19.94 -38.86
CA THR A 407 28.38 21.23 -39.32
C THR A 407 27.72 21.53 -40.67
N PRO A 408 27.09 22.71 -40.86
CA PRO A 408 26.51 23.07 -42.14
C PRO A 408 27.59 22.87 -43.21
N ILE A 409 27.30 22.01 -44.18
CA ILE A 409 28.16 21.88 -45.36
C ILE A 409 28.10 23.25 -46.02
N LEU A 410 29.17 24.04 -45.92
CA LEU A 410 29.31 25.26 -46.70
C LEU A 410 29.16 24.84 -48.16
N GLU A 411 28.06 25.25 -48.79
CA GLU A 411 27.91 25.16 -50.23
C GLU A 411 29.11 25.84 -50.85
N VAL A 412 29.95 25.06 -51.53
CA VAL A 412 31.02 25.60 -52.35
C VAL A 412 30.33 26.36 -53.47
N GLU A 413 30.36 27.69 -53.41
CA GLU A 413 29.89 28.55 -54.48
C GLU A 413 30.52 28.07 -55.80
N ALA A 414 29.66 27.71 -56.75
CA ALA A 414 30.08 27.36 -58.09
C ALA A 414 30.85 28.54 -58.69
N THR A 415 32.12 28.31 -59.03
CA THR A 415 32.94 29.26 -59.79
C THR A 415 32.21 29.69 -61.06
N PRO A 416 32.05 31.01 -61.32
CA PRO A 416 31.37 31.48 -62.51
C PRO A 416 32.19 31.17 -63.76
N THR A 417 31.52 30.63 -64.77
CA THR A 417 32.04 30.37 -66.11
C THR A 417 32.52 31.67 -66.76
N PRO A 418 33.68 31.72 -67.44
CA PRO A 418 34.14 32.95 -68.09
C PRO A 418 33.28 33.26 -69.32
N GLU A 419 32.75 34.48 -69.39
CA GLU A 419 32.13 35.02 -70.60
C GLU A 419 33.18 35.17 -71.71
N THR A 420 32.99 34.44 -72.81
CA THR A 420 33.68 34.70 -74.07
C THR A 420 33.11 35.96 -74.71
N GLN A 421 33.92 37.02 -74.75
CA GLN A 421 33.64 38.23 -75.53
C GLN A 421 34.13 38.10 -76.98
N SER A 422 33.21 38.43 -77.89
CA SER A 422 33.39 39.17 -79.16
C SER A 422 34.07 38.49 -80.36
N PRO A 423 33.81 38.94 -81.61
CA PRO A 423 33.20 40.22 -82.05
C PRO A 423 31.78 40.15 -82.61
#